data_AF-A0A6M0QVT3-F1
#
_entry.id   AF-A0A6M0QVT3-F1
#
_cell.length_a   1.000
_cell.length_b   1.000
_cell.length_c   1.000
_cell.angle_alpha   90.00
_cell.angle_beta   90.00
_cell.angle_gamma   90.00
#
_symmetry.space_group_name_H-M   'P 1'
#
loop_
_entity.id
_entity.type
_entity.pdbx_description
1 polymer ?
#
loop_
_entity_poly.entity_id
_entity_poly.type
_entity_poly.pdbx_seq_one_letter_code
_entity_poly.pdbx_strand_id
1 'polypeptide(L)'
;MRAAGPLLMVFALAACDPAQVADKVGRRAADTVVRPVVADYLPGGQAETATRCIVDNASAEDVKALAQDVGVGAGSRTVANVLRIAAEPGPASCLAAAGIAGLGG
;
A
#
# COMPACT_ATOMS: atom_id res chain seq x y z
N MET A 1 -13.39 34.58 -37.74
CA MET A 1 -14.67 33.87 -37.50
C MET A 1 -14.38 32.39 -37.67
N ARG A 2 -14.17 31.65 -36.56
CA ARG A 2 -15.08 30.61 -36.01
C ARG A 2 -15.06 29.33 -36.85
N ALA A 3 -14.43 28.24 -36.41
CA ALA A 3 -14.93 27.44 -35.28
C ALA A 3 -13.80 26.81 -34.43
N ALA A 4 -13.35 27.54 -33.40
CA ALA A 4 -12.81 26.94 -32.18
C ALA A 4 -13.98 26.79 -31.21
N GLY A 5 -14.55 25.59 -31.14
CA GLY A 5 -15.71 25.23 -30.32
C GLY A 5 -15.58 23.77 -29.89
N PRO A 6 -16.24 23.35 -28.80
CA PRO A 6 -15.67 23.16 -27.46
C PRO A 6 -15.12 21.74 -27.22
N LEU A 7 -14.44 21.13 -28.20
CA LEU A 7 -13.98 19.73 -28.08
C LEU A 7 -12.77 19.52 -27.16
N LEU A 8 -12.03 20.58 -26.82
CA LEU A 8 -10.83 20.49 -25.99
C LEU A 8 -11.12 20.38 -24.48
N MET A 9 -12.37 20.60 -24.06
CA MET A 9 -12.74 20.63 -22.63
C MET A 9 -13.27 19.28 -22.11
N VAL A 10 -13.61 18.33 -22.99
CA VAL A 10 -14.13 17.00 -22.59
C VAL A 10 -13.00 16.02 -22.27
N PHE A 11 -11.79 16.22 -22.80
CA PHE A 11 -10.65 15.33 -22.51
C PHE A 11 -10.00 15.55 -21.14
N ALA A 12 -10.33 16.64 -20.43
CA ALA A 12 -9.79 16.90 -19.10
C ALA A 12 -10.38 15.97 -18.01
N LEU A 13 -11.52 15.33 -18.28
CA LEU A 13 -12.19 14.43 -17.31
C LEU A 13 -11.72 12.97 -17.39
N ALA A 14 -11.10 12.55 -18.50
CA ALA A 14 -10.60 11.17 -18.67
C ALA A 14 -9.29 10.90 -17.90
N ALA A 15 -8.66 11.93 -17.33
CA ALA A 15 -7.46 11.78 -16.50
C ALA A 15 -7.76 11.40 -15.04
N CYS A 16 -9.03 11.45 -14.61
CA CYS A 16 -9.42 11.01 -13.27
C CYS A 16 -9.71 9.51 -13.31
N ASP A 17 -8.66 8.71 -13.26
CA ASP A 17 -8.77 7.25 -13.27
C ASP A 17 -9.23 6.77 -11.88
N PRO A 18 -10.50 6.34 -11.71
CA PRO A 18 -11.05 6.03 -10.38
C PRO A 18 -10.33 4.86 -9.73
N ALA A 19 -9.74 3.96 -10.52
CA ALA A 19 -8.91 2.86 -10.03
C ALA A 19 -7.64 3.37 -9.32
N GLN A 20 -7.00 4.40 -9.85
CA GLN A 20 -5.81 5.02 -9.24
C GLN A 20 -6.16 5.71 -7.91
N VAL A 21 -7.35 6.31 -7.81
CA VAL A 21 -7.83 6.92 -6.56
C VAL A 21 -8.14 5.84 -5.52
N ALA A 22 -8.83 4.77 -5.92
CA ALA A 22 -9.16 3.66 -5.05
C ALA A 22 -7.90 2.95 -4.52
N ASP A 23 -6.88 2.74 -5.36
CA ASP A 23 -5.59 2.17 -4.96
C ASP A 23 -4.90 3.06 -3.91
N LYS A 24 -4.81 4.38 -4.13
CA LYS A 24 -4.21 5.31 -3.15
C LYS A 24 -4.93 5.30 -1.80
N VAL A 25 -6.26 5.23 -1.82
CA VAL A 25 -7.06 5.13 -0.59
C VAL A 25 -6.82 3.79 0.10
N GLY A 26 -6.80 2.69 -0.67
CA GLY A 26 -6.48 1.37 -0.18
C GLY A 26 -5.11 1.29 0.47
N ARG A 27 -4.09 1.93 -0.12
CA ARG A 27 -2.73 1.97 0.44
C ARG A 27 -2.67 2.72 1.76
N ARG A 28 -3.35 3.87 1.86
CA ARG A 28 -3.45 4.60 3.14
C ARG A 28 -4.16 3.78 4.22
N ALA A 29 -5.23 3.07 3.84
CA ALA A 29 -5.93 2.15 4.71
C ALA A 29 -4.99 1.02 5.18
N ALA A 30 -4.29 0.35 4.26
CA ALA A 30 -3.32 -0.69 4.57
C ALA A 30 -2.20 -0.18 5.51
N ASP A 31 -1.69 1.04 5.32
CA ASP A 31 -0.67 1.64 6.20
C ASP A 31 -1.12 1.68 7.67
N THR A 32 -2.39 2.02 7.94
CA THR A 32 -2.92 2.04 9.32
C THR A 32 -3.02 0.67 9.98
N VAL A 33 -3.06 -0.40 9.17
CA VAL A 33 -3.20 -1.79 9.62
C VAL A 33 -1.84 -2.49 9.71
N VAL A 34 -0.96 -2.25 8.74
CA VAL A 34 0.38 -2.86 8.68
C VAL A 34 1.30 -2.24 9.73
N ARG A 35 1.24 -0.93 9.94
CA ARG A 35 2.12 -0.22 10.88
C ARG A 35 2.10 -0.79 12.31
N PRO A 36 0.94 -1.03 12.96
CA PRO A 36 0.94 -1.64 14.29
C PRO A 36 1.51 -3.07 14.28
N VAL A 37 1.24 -3.85 13.23
CA VAL A 37 1.78 -5.23 13.11
C VAL A 37 3.30 -5.22 13.05
N VAL A 38 3.90 -4.36 12.23
CA VAL A 38 5.37 -4.31 12.12
C VAL A 38 6.02 -3.60 13.30
N ALA A 39 5.30 -2.69 13.97
CA ALA A 39 5.78 -2.02 15.18
C ALA A 39 5.93 -2.97 16.39
N ASP A 40 5.25 -4.12 16.39
CA ASP A 40 5.45 -5.17 17.39
C ASP A 40 6.82 -5.86 17.26
N TYR A 41 7.44 -5.82 16.07
CA TYR A 41 8.70 -6.51 15.77
C TYR A 41 9.88 -5.57 15.50
N LEU A 42 9.60 -4.33 15.11
CA LEU A 42 10.61 -3.37 14.67
C LEU A 42 10.52 -2.06 15.47
N PRO A 43 11.65 -1.40 15.78
CA PRO A 43 11.63 -0.08 16.39
C PRO A 43 11.00 0.95 15.43
N GLY A 44 10.35 1.98 15.98
CA GLY A 44 9.43 2.87 15.24
C GLY A 44 9.91 3.38 13.87
N GLY A 45 11.17 3.78 13.73
CA GLY A 45 11.72 4.22 12.42
C GLY A 45 11.86 3.10 11.39
N GLN A 46 12.22 1.88 11.83
CA GLN A 46 12.24 0.70 10.97
C GLN A 46 10.83 0.20 10.67
N ALA A 47 9.91 0.28 11.64
CA ALA A 47 8.51 -0.08 11.46
C ALA A 47 7.83 0.78 10.38
N GLU A 48 8.05 2.10 10.39
CA GLU A 48 7.53 2.98 9.34
C GLU A 48 8.10 2.63 7.96
N THR A 49 9.41 2.40 7.89
CA THR A 49 10.09 2.04 6.63
C THR A 49 9.60 0.69 6.10
N ALA A 50 9.45 -0.31 6.97
CA ALA A 50 8.90 -1.62 6.61
C ALA A 50 7.45 -1.52 6.14
N THR A 51 6.63 -0.71 6.80
CA THR A 51 5.24 -0.44 6.39
C THR A 51 5.20 0.07 4.96
N ARG A 52 6.02 1.08 4.64
CA ARG A 52 6.09 1.62 3.28
C ARG A 52 6.57 0.59 2.28
N CYS A 53 7.64 -0.16 2.58
CA CYS A 53 8.13 -1.21 1.69
C CYS A 53 7.04 -2.24 1.34
N ILE A 54 6.27 -2.67 2.34
CA ILE A 54 5.19 -3.65 2.18
C ILE A 54 4.03 -3.03 1.38
N VAL A 55 3.54 -1.86 1.78
CA VAL A 55 2.37 -1.23 1.17
C VAL A 55 2.65 -0.72 -0.25
N ASP A 56 3.85 -0.18 -0.53
CA ASP A 56 4.19 0.38 -1.83
C ASP A 56 4.47 -0.71 -2.89
N ASN A 57 5.00 -1.86 -2.47
CA ASN A 57 5.29 -2.98 -3.37
C ASN A 57 4.20 -4.07 -3.39
N ALA A 58 3.16 -3.95 -2.56
CA ALA A 58 2.03 -4.86 -2.57
C ALA A 58 1.19 -4.74 -3.85
N SER A 59 0.63 -5.86 -4.27
CA SER A 59 -0.35 -5.93 -5.36
C SER A 59 -1.65 -5.21 -4.96
N ALA A 60 -2.41 -4.71 -5.93
CA ALA A 60 -3.69 -4.04 -5.67
C ALA A 60 -4.70 -4.93 -4.90
N GLU A 61 -4.66 -6.25 -5.13
CA GLU A 61 -5.48 -7.22 -4.41
C GLU A 61 -5.07 -7.35 -2.93
N ASP A 62 -3.76 -7.36 -2.66
CA ASP A 62 -3.23 -7.42 -1.30
C ASP A 62 -3.51 -6.14 -0.52
N VAL A 63 -3.34 -4.97 -1.16
CA VAL A 63 -3.71 -3.68 -0.60
C VAL A 63 -5.19 -3.66 -0.23
N LYS A 64 -6.07 -4.18 -1.10
CA LYS A 64 -7.49 -4.28 -0.81
C LYS A 64 -7.78 -5.23 0.36
N ALA A 65 -7.11 -6.38 0.42
CA ALA A 65 -7.26 -7.33 1.52
C ALA A 65 -6.84 -6.72 2.87
N LEU A 66 -5.73 -5.98 2.91
CA LEU A 66 -5.26 -5.27 4.10
C LEU A 66 -6.20 -4.12 4.48
N ALA A 67 -6.73 -3.39 3.49
CA ALA A 67 -7.66 -2.28 3.73
C ALA A 67 -9.01 -2.74 4.32
N GLN A 68 -9.41 -4.00 4.11
CA GLN A 68 -10.64 -4.56 4.70
C GLN A 68 -10.57 -4.72 6.22
N ASP A 69 -9.35 -4.82 6.78
CA ASP A 69 -9.14 -5.01 8.22
C ASP A 69 -9.08 -3.65 8.99
N VAL A 70 -9.25 -2.53 8.29
CA VAL A 70 -9.29 -1.19 8.91
C VAL A 70 -10.46 -1.08 9.89
N GLY A 71 -10.16 -0.58 11.09
CA GLY A 71 -11.17 -0.32 12.14
C GLY A 71 -11.56 -1.54 12.99
N VAL A 72 -11.20 -2.75 12.57
CA VAL A 72 -11.42 -3.99 13.36
C VAL A 72 -10.15 -4.39 14.12
N GLY A 73 -8.98 -3.88 13.68
CA GLY A 73 -7.67 -4.20 14.25
C GLY A 73 -7.03 -5.39 13.53
N ALA A 74 -5.70 -5.40 13.44
CA ALA A 74 -4.98 -6.47 12.76
C ALA A 74 -5.19 -7.81 13.50
N GLY A 75 -5.84 -8.76 12.84
CA GLY A 75 -6.03 -10.11 13.34
C GLY A 75 -4.92 -11.06 12.88
N SER A 76 -5.00 -12.34 13.27
CA SER A 76 -4.05 -13.37 12.83
C SER A 76 -3.98 -13.52 11.30
N ARG A 77 -5.10 -13.31 10.60
CA ARG A 77 -5.16 -13.29 9.13
C ARG A 77 -4.39 -12.11 8.54
N THR A 78 -4.48 -10.94 9.15
CA THR A 78 -3.76 -9.74 8.75
C THR A 78 -2.25 -9.95 8.89
N VAL A 79 -1.80 -10.47 10.04
CA VAL A 79 -0.38 -10.79 10.27
C VAL A 79 0.14 -11.78 9.23
N ALA A 80 -0.60 -12.87 8.97
CA ALA A 80 -0.23 -13.84 7.94
C ALA A 80 -0.12 -13.21 6.54
N ASN A 81 -1.03 -12.30 6.19
CA ASN A 81 -0.97 -11.56 4.94
C ASN A 81 0.25 -10.64 4.87
N VAL A 82 0.53 -9.88 5.94
CA VAL A 82 1.70 -8.99 6.01
C VAL A 82 3.00 -9.78 5.85
N LEU A 83 3.13 -10.92 6.51
CA LEU A 83 4.32 -11.78 6.39
C LEU A 83 4.45 -12.39 4.99
N ARG A 84 3.36 -12.85 4.39
CA ARG A 84 3.35 -13.34 3.01
C ARG A 84 3.79 -12.26 2.03
N ILE A 85 3.24 -11.05 2.14
CA ILE A 85 3.59 -9.91 1.27
C ILE A 85 5.05 -9.52 1.49
N ALA A 86 5.51 -9.44 2.74
CA ALA A 86 6.90 -9.12 3.05
C ALA A 86 7.90 -10.12 2.43
N ALA A 87 7.49 -11.36 2.19
CA ALA A 87 8.29 -12.39 1.52
C ALA A 87 8.27 -12.30 -0.02
N GLU A 88 7.42 -11.46 -0.60
CA GLU A 88 7.40 -11.22 -2.05
C GLU A 88 8.65 -10.45 -2.51
N PRO A 89 9.10 -10.64 -3.76
CA PRO A 89 10.37 -10.08 -4.23
C PRO A 89 10.46 -8.55 -4.16
N GLY A 90 9.34 -7.85 -4.40
CA GLY A 90 9.29 -6.38 -4.30
C GLY A 90 9.52 -5.90 -2.85
N PRO A 91 8.62 -6.23 -1.91
CA PRO A 91 8.78 -5.89 -0.50
C PRO A 91 10.10 -6.36 0.10
N ALA A 92 10.52 -7.60 -0.15
CA ALA A 92 11.76 -8.16 0.37
C ALA A 92 13.00 -7.38 -0.09
N SER A 93 13.05 -6.98 -1.37
CA SER A 93 14.16 -6.17 -1.89
C SER A 93 14.22 -4.77 -1.27
N CYS A 94 13.06 -4.14 -1.03
CA CYS A 94 12.97 -2.85 -0.37
C CYS A 94 13.42 -2.93 1.09
N LEU A 95 12.97 -3.96 1.83
CA LEU A 95 13.37 -4.20 3.22
C LEU A 95 14.87 -4.43 3.32
N ALA A 96 15.45 -5.25 2.43
CA ALA A 96 16.88 -5.49 2.37
C ALA A 96 17.68 -4.21 2.06
N ALA A 97 17.21 -3.38 1.12
CA ALA A 97 17.82 -2.10 0.79
C ALA A 97 17.76 -1.11 1.96
N ALA A 98 16.73 -1.19 2.80
CA ALA A 98 16.59 -0.42 4.03
C ALA A 98 17.42 -0.97 5.21
N GLY A 99 18.12 -2.10 5.03
CA GLY A 99 18.88 -2.77 6.09
C GLY A 99 18.00 -3.47 7.12
N ILE A 100 16.73 -3.70 6.81
CA ILE A 100 15.75 -4.36 7.69
C ILE A 100 15.84 -5.86 7.40
N ALA A 101 16.63 -6.57 8.20
CA ALA A 101 16.72 -8.02 8.12
C ALA A 101 15.52 -8.66 8.85
N GLY A 102 14.63 -9.29 8.08
CA GLY A 102 13.68 -10.30 8.55
C GLY A 102 12.51 -9.80 9.40
N LEU A 103 11.31 -9.72 8.81
CA LEU A 103 10.07 -9.89 9.58
C LEU A 103 9.79 -11.38 9.90
N GLY A 104 10.71 -12.27 9.53
CA GLY A 104 10.69 -13.68 9.86
C GLY A 104 12.10 -14.24 9.90
N GLY A 105 12.60 -14.51 11.12
CA GLY A 105 13.76 -15.37 11.39
C GLY A 105 15.12 -14.79 11.06
#